data_AF-A0A354CQP0-F1
#
_entry.id   AF-A0A354CQP0-F1
#
_cell.length_a   1.000
_cell.length_b   1.000
_cell.length_c   1.000
_cell.angle_alpha   90.00
_cell.angle_beta   90.00
_cell.angle_gamma   90.00
#
_symmetry.space_group_name_H-M   'P 1'
#
loop_
_entity.id
_entity.type
_entity.pdbx_description
1 polymer ?
#
loop_
_entity_poly.entity_id
_entity_poly.type
_entity_poly.pdbx_seq_one_letter_code
_entity_poly.pdbx_strand_id
1 'polypeptide(L)'
;MGFEISMDSREWSDYIDLPVSEAEQNRILKLIESAGNMMFKIGNCKEIPELNGAKFAENANFAELNFLAKRVEEIGRDQTQICAYRALVSELPENICEAINRTYGLETVPVYPCKNVEEYGEIVLDNDFLEELEEIPYELYDLLDREKVGALMQEREGGMFINGYYVIPSEYDPVLAYDGIVLPDSEEEETIAMEVEML
;
A
#
# COMPACT_ATOMS: atom_id res chain seq x y z
N MET A 1 6.03 5.90 -13.08
CA MET A 1 4.71 5.99 -12.43
C MET A 1 4.39 7.47 -12.17
N GLY A 2 3.14 7.90 -11.89
CA GLY A 2 2.83 9.32 -11.69
C GLY A 2 1.75 9.56 -10.64
N PHE A 3 2.06 10.39 -9.63
CA PHE A 3 1.14 10.84 -8.58
C PHE A 3 0.93 12.34 -8.74
N GLU A 4 -0.32 12.77 -8.79
CA GLU A 4 -0.70 14.18 -8.74
C GLU A 4 -1.17 14.51 -7.32
N ILE A 5 -0.51 15.46 -6.67
CA ILE A 5 -0.92 16.01 -5.38
C ILE A 5 -1.56 17.37 -5.61
N SER A 6 -2.71 17.59 -4.97
CA SER A 6 -3.30 18.92 -4.81
C SER A 6 -2.82 19.53 -3.49
N MET A 7 -2.24 20.71 -3.57
CA MET A 7 -1.90 21.50 -2.39
C MET A 7 -2.98 22.56 -2.19
N ASP A 8 -3.59 22.62 -1.01
CA ASP A 8 -4.65 23.58 -0.69
C ASP A 8 -4.10 24.58 0.32
N SER A 9 -3.79 25.79 -0.16
CA SER A 9 -3.56 26.95 0.70
C SER A 9 -4.71 27.93 0.51
N ARG A 10 -4.97 28.80 1.49
CA ARG A 10 -6.09 29.78 1.42
C ARG A 10 -6.13 30.63 0.15
N GLU A 11 -5.05 30.65 -0.64
CA GLU A 11 -4.89 31.45 -1.84
C GLU A 11 -4.43 30.67 -3.09
N TRP A 12 -4.19 29.35 -3.03
CA TRP A 12 -3.57 28.62 -4.14
C TRP A 12 -3.97 27.13 -4.22
N SER A 13 -4.28 26.66 -5.44
CA SER A 13 -4.54 25.26 -5.77
C SER A 13 -3.79 24.90 -7.06
N ASP A 14 -2.54 24.48 -6.91
CA ASP A 14 -1.73 23.92 -7.99
C ASP A 14 -1.60 22.41 -7.81
N TYR A 15 -1.54 21.69 -8.94
CA TYR A 15 -1.24 20.27 -9.00
C TYR A 15 0.27 20.08 -9.17
N ILE A 16 0.83 19.20 -8.35
CA ILE A 16 2.26 18.89 -8.39
C ILE A 16 2.42 17.39 -8.66
N ASP A 17 3.25 17.07 -9.66
CA ASP A 17 3.65 15.70 -9.93
C ASP A 17 4.77 15.26 -8.97
N LEU A 18 4.65 14.05 -8.43
CA LEU A 18 5.73 13.39 -7.71
C LEU A 18 6.57 12.49 -8.62
N PRO A 19 7.90 12.43 -8.40
CA PRO A 19 8.66 13.17 -7.38
C PRO A 19 8.87 14.65 -7.75
N VAL A 20 8.75 15.55 -6.77
CA VAL A 20 9.03 16.98 -6.94
C VAL A 20 10.53 17.22 -6.94
N SER A 21 11.06 17.87 -7.98
CA SER A 21 12.47 18.28 -8.04
C SER A 21 12.81 19.34 -6.99
N GLU A 22 14.06 19.37 -6.50
CA GLU A 22 14.51 20.38 -5.53
C GLU A 22 14.26 21.83 -6.00
N ALA A 23 14.43 22.11 -7.29
CA ALA A 23 14.17 23.43 -7.85
C ALA A 23 12.71 23.85 -7.68
N GLU A 24 11.78 22.91 -7.91
CA GLU A 24 10.34 23.16 -7.77
C GLU A 24 9.91 23.19 -6.31
N GLN A 25 10.48 22.33 -5.44
CA GLN A 25 10.28 22.42 -4.00
C GLN A 25 10.66 23.81 -3.48
N ASN A 26 11.85 24.32 -3.84
CA ASN A 26 12.31 25.65 -3.46
C ASN A 26 11.40 26.78 -3.97
N ARG A 27 10.84 26.62 -5.17
CA ARG A 27 9.85 27.55 -5.72
C ARG A 27 8.58 27.55 -4.89
N ILE A 28 8.04 26.38 -4.57
CA ILE A 28 6.80 26.22 -3.82
C ILE A 28 6.96 26.74 -2.38
N LEU A 29 8.07 26.42 -1.71
CA LEU A 29 8.37 26.90 -0.35
C LEU A 29 8.38 28.43 -0.27
N LYS A 30 9.01 29.11 -1.24
CA LYS A 30 9.00 30.59 -1.32
C LYS A 30 7.60 31.19 -1.46
N LEU A 31 6.68 30.46 -2.09
CA LEU A 31 5.30 30.92 -2.28
C LEU A 31 4.46 30.71 -1.01
N ILE A 32 4.87 29.80 -0.13
CA ILE A 32 4.11 29.38 1.06
C ILE A 32 4.63 30.00 2.34
N GLU A 33 5.87 30.47 2.39
CA GLU A 33 6.38 31.32 3.49
C GLU A 33 5.47 32.54 3.76
N SER A 34 4.70 33.00 2.77
CA SER A 34 3.67 34.05 2.92
C SER A 34 2.29 33.56 3.39
N ALA A 35 2.02 32.25 3.41
CA ALA A 35 0.67 31.67 3.44
C ALA A 35 0.47 30.53 4.47
N GLY A 36 0.92 30.68 5.72
CA GLY A 36 0.53 29.79 6.83
C GLY A 36 0.82 28.28 6.66
N ASN A 37 0.19 27.43 7.50
CA ASN A 37 0.43 25.98 7.51
C ASN A 37 0.03 25.30 6.18
N MET A 38 0.93 24.46 5.67
CA MET A 38 0.80 23.73 4.41
C MET A 38 0.06 22.40 4.65
N MET A 39 -0.97 22.13 3.84
CA MET A 39 -1.66 20.84 3.84
C MET A 39 -1.52 20.17 2.47
N PHE A 40 -1.09 18.91 2.47
CA PHE A 40 -0.97 18.12 1.25
C PHE A 40 -2.16 17.17 1.13
N LYS A 41 -2.74 17.10 -0.07
CA LYS A 41 -3.79 16.15 -0.38
C LYS A 41 -3.45 15.41 -1.67
N ILE A 42 -3.47 14.08 -1.63
CA ILE A 42 -3.32 13.29 -2.87
C ILE A 42 -4.54 13.57 -3.75
N GLY A 43 -4.31 14.17 -4.91
CA GLY A 43 -5.35 14.57 -5.86
C GLY A 43 -5.73 13.43 -6.78
N ASN A 44 -4.73 12.80 -7.40
CA ASN A 44 -4.92 11.72 -8.36
C ASN A 44 -3.69 10.78 -8.38
N CYS A 45 -3.89 9.57 -7.90
CA CYS A 45 -3.01 8.43 -7.96
C CYS A 45 -3.72 7.33 -8.75
N LYS A 46 -3.23 7.04 -9.96
CA LYS A 46 -3.87 6.04 -10.84
C LYS A 46 -3.63 4.61 -10.40
N GLU A 47 -2.44 4.34 -9.87
CA GLU A 47 -2.02 3.00 -9.46
C GLU A 47 -2.68 2.58 -8.15
N ILE A 48 -2.93 3.56 -7.28
CA ILE A 48 -3.58 3.37 -5.97
C ILE A 48 -4.69 4.41 -5.84
N PRO A 49 -5.83 4.19 -6.51
CA PRO A 49 -6.96 5.10 -6.41
C PRO A 49 -7.48 5.29 -4.99
N GLU A 50 -7.24 4.30 -4.11
CA GLU A 50 -7.64 4.32 -2.70
C GLU A 50 -6.97 5.45 -1.91
N LEU A 51 -5.78 5.89 -2.31
CA LEU A 51 -5.10 7.05 -1.71
C LEU A 51 -5.69 8.40 -2.15
N ASN A 52 -6.55 8.44 -3.16
CA ASN A 52 -7.14 9.69 -3.63
C ASN A 52 -7.98 10.34 -2.53
N GLY A 53 -7.64 11.58 -2.20
CA GLY A 53 -8.28 12.30 -1.10
C GLY A 53 -7.60 12.11 0.25
N ALA A 54 -6.55 11.28 0.36
CA ALA A 54 -5.67 11.24 1.54
C ALA A 54 -5.17 12.66 1.83
N LYS A 55 -5.44 13.14 3.05
CA LYS A 55 -5.00 14.44 3.52
C LYS A 55 -3.93 14.21 4.56
N PHE A 56 -2.71 14.60 4.24
CA PHE A 56 -1.64 14.59 5.22
C PHE A 56 -1.68 15.93 5.94
N ALA A 57 -2.15 15.89 7.19
CA ALA A 57 -2.14 17.04 8.09
C ALA A 57 -0.70 17.47 8.41
N GLU A 58 -0.57 18.61 9.12
CA GLU A 58 0.69 19.25 9.52
C GLU A 58 1.76 18.20 9.88
N ASN A 59 2.85 18.19 9.09
CA ASN A 59 4.14 17.48 9.25
C ASN A 59 4.62 16.79 7.97
N ALA A 60 3.74 16.54 6.99
CA ALA A 60 4.20 16.02 5.71
C ALA A 60 5.10 17.02 4.98
N ASN A 61 6.22 16.57 4.44
CA ASN A 61 7.15 17.37 3.65
C ASN A 61 7.43 16.73 2.27
N PHE A 62 8.07 17.50 1.38
CA PHE A 62 8.36 17.01 0.02
C PHE A 62 9.25 15.77 -0.02
N ALA A 63 10.17 15.58 0.94
CA ALA A 63 11.01 14.40 0.99
C ALA A 63 10.18 13.15 1.30
N GLU A 64 9.26 13.22 2.26
CA GLU A 64 8.35 12.11 2.59
C GLU A 64 7.39 11.80 1.44
N LEU A 65 6.84 12.82 0.78
CA LEU A 65 5.96 12.64 -0.39
C LEU A 65 6.71 11.98 -1.56
N ASN A 66 7.93 12.43 -1.84
CA ASN A 66 8.77 11.81 -2.86
C ASN A 66 9.15 10.37 -2.48
N PHE A 67 9.42 10.12 -1.20
CA PHE A 67 9.72 8.80 -0.69
C PHE A 67 8.53 7.85 -0.86
N LEU A 68 7.33 8.28 -0.47
CA LEU A 68 6.11 7.51 -0.68
C LEU A 68 5.89 7.19 -2.17
N ALA A 69 6.06 8.18 -3.07
CA ALA A 69 5.95 7.94 -4.51
C ALA A 69 6.95 6.88 -5.01
N LYS A 70 8.20 6.94 -4.54
CA LYS A 70 9.23 5.94 -4.86
C LYS A 70 8.83 4.56 -4.35
N ARG A 71 8.40 4.45 -3.09
CA ARG A 71 7.92 3.17 -2.50
C ARG A 71 6.77 2.58 -3.30
N VAL A 72 5.78 3.40 -3.65
CA VAL A 72 4.65 2.93 -4.47
C VAL A 72 5.11 2.46 -5.87
N GLU A 73 6.07 3.14 -6.48
CA GLU A 73 6.65 2.69 -7.75
C GLU A 73 7.42 1.38 -7.64
N GLU A 74 8.10 1.14 -6.52
CA GLU A 74 8.80 -0.11 -6.24
C GLU A 74 7.84 -1.28 -6.01
N ILE A 75 6.88 -1.13 -5.10
CA ILE A 75 5.88 -2.18 -4.80
C ILE A 75 4.98 -2.44 -6.01
N GLY A 76 4.74 -1.44 -6.87
CA GLY A 76 3.97 -1.58 -8.10
C GLY A 76 4.58 -2.52 -9.14
N ARG A 77 5.84 -2.96 -8.94
CA ARG A 77 6.49 -3.99 -9.77
C ARG A 77 6.00 -5.40 -9.44
N ASP A 78 5.41 -5.59 -8.26
CA ASP A 78 4.81 -6.85 -7.81
C ASP A 78 3.29 -6.69 -7.64
N GLN A 79 2.53 -7.53 -8.35
CA GLN A 79 1.07 -7.46 -8.30
C GLN A 79 0.48 -7.84 -6.94
N THR A 80 1.12 -8.74 -6.19
CA THR A 80 0.60 -9.11 -4.86
C THR A 80 0.84 -7.97 -3.88
N GLN A 81 2.05 -7.38 -3.87
CA GLN A 81 2.38 -6.28 -2.98
C GLN A 81 1.54 -5.03 -3.24
N ILE A 82 1.33 -4.65 -4.51
CA ILE A 82 0.47 -3.49 -4.81
C ILE A 82 -0.99 -3.75 -4.42
N CYS A 83 -1.51 -4.97 -4.59
CA CYS A 83 -2.86 -5.31 -4.13
C CYS A 83 -2.98 -5.29 -2.60
N ALA A 84 -1.98 -5.82 -1.89
CA ALA A 84 -1.89 -5.75 -0.43
C ALA A 84 -1.91 -4.30 0.05
N TYR A 85 -1.06 -3.44 -0.51
CA TYR A 85 -1.00 -2.04 -0.11
C TYR A 85 -2.29 -1.28 -0.44
N ARG A 86 -2.90 -1.53 -1.59
CA ARG A 86 -4.22 -0.98 -1.94
C ARG A 86 -5.32 -1.38 -0.96
N ALA A 87 -5.30 -2.62 -0.46
CA ALA A 87 -6.24 -3.05 0.58
C ALA A 87 -5.98 -2.31 1.89
N LEU A 88 -4.71 -2.18 2.29
CA LEU A 88 -4.33 -1.50 3.53
C LEU A 88 -4.68 0.00 3.51
N VAL A 89 -4.67 0.66 2.35
CA VAL A 89 -5.03 2.08 2.23
C VAL A 89 -6.48 2.32 1.81
N SER A 90 -7.31 1.25 1.75
CA SER A 90 -8.76 1.38 1.57
C SER A 90 -9.40 2.15 2.73
N GLU A 91 -8.85 1.99 3.93
CA GLU A 91 -8.96 2.93 5.02
C GLU A 91 -7.81 3.94 4.90
N LEU A 92 -8.14 5.20 4.60
CA LEU A 92 -7.13 6.23 4.37
C LEU A 92 -6.17 6.36 5.57
N PRO A 93 -4.84 6.39 5.34
CA PRO A 93 -3.88 6.61 6.41
C PRO A 93 -4.07 7.99 7.04
N GLU A 94 -3.91 8.09 8.36
CA GLU A 94 -4.08 9.32 9.13
C GLU A 94 -3.02 10.37 8.78
N ASN A 95 -1.80 9.92 8.43
CA ASN A 95 -0.66 10.78 8.13
C ASN A 95 0.32 10.11 7.15
N ILE A 96 1.31 10.88 6.68
CA ILE A 96 2.29 10.40 5.71
C ILE A 96 3.18 9.28 6.27
N CYS A 97 3.45 9.30 7.58
CA CYS A 97 4.27 8.29 8.24
C CYS A 97 3.57 6.93 8.23
N GLU A 98 2.28 6.91 8.54
CA GLU A 98 1.46 5.70 8.42
C GLU A 98 1.36 5.22 6.96
N ALA A 99 1.17 6.14 6.00
CA ALA A 99 1.14 5.79 4.58
C ALA A 99 2.45 5.12 4.12
N ILE A 100 3.60 5.59 4.59
CA ILE A 100 4.93 5.01 4.32
C ILE A 100 5.09 3.66 5.02
N ASN A 101 4.76 3.57 6.31
CA ASN A 101 4.90 2.33 7.08
C ASN A 101 4.06 1.19 6.49
N ARG A 102 2.84 1.49 6.02
CA ARG A 102 1.99 0.51 5.32
C ARG A 102 2.59 0.00 4.00
N THR A 103 3.67 0.60 3.47
CA THR A 103 4.40 0.06 2.30
C THR A 103 5.36 -1.08 2.66
N TYR A 104 5.55 -1.40 3.93
CA TYR A 104 6.41 -2.48 4.42
C TYR A 104 5.57 -3.65 4.95
N GLY A 105 6.15 -4.84 5.07
CA GLY A 105 5.44 -6.03 5.56
C GLY A 105 4.32 -6.51 4.63
N LEU A 106 4.30 -6.07 3.37
CA LEU A 106 3.25 -6.42 2.41
C LEU A 106 3.23 -7.92 2.09
N GLU A 107 4.37 -8.60 2.25
CA GLU A 107 4.52 -10.03 2.09
C GLU A 107 3.77 -10.86 3.15
N THR A 108 3.36 -10.26 4.28
CA THR A 108 2.58 -10.96 5.30
C THR A 108 1.09 -10.98 4.97
N VAL A 109 0.64 -10.16 4.01
CA VAL A 109 -0.76 -10.07 3.62
C VAL A 109 -1.07 -11.21 2.62
N PRO A 110 -2.01 -12.12 2.93
CA PRO A 110 -2.43 -13.13 1.95
C PRO A 110 -3.09 -12.48 0.73
N VAL A 111 -2.62 -12.88 -0.45
CA VAL A 111 -3.13 -12.40 -1.74
C VAL A 111 -3.31 -13.59 -2.69
N TYR A 112 -4.54 -13.82 -3.13
CA TYR A 112 -4.90 -14.94 -4.00
C TYR A 112 -5.39 -14.45 -5.36
N PRO A 113 -4.93 -15.03 -6.49
CA PRO A 113 -5.34 -14.60 -7.82
C PRO A 113 -6.73 -15.11 -8.20
N CYS A 114 -7.78 -14.43 -7.71
CA CYS A 114 -9.18 -14.71 -8.04
C CYS A 114 -10.02 -13.43 -8.13
N LYS A 115 -11.04 -13.46 -8.98
CA LYS A 115 -11.81 -12.27 -9.38
C LYS A 115 -13.16 -12.13 -8.70
N ASN A 116 -13.64 -13.19 -8.07
CA ASN A 116 -14.96 -13.25 -7.46
C ASN A 116 -14.99 -14.31 -6.36
N VAL A 117 -16.10 -14.31 -5.63
CA VAL A 117 -16.32 -15.17 -4.46
C VAL A 117 -16.35 -16.66 -4.84
N GLU A 118 -16.85 -17.01 -6.02
CA GLU A 118 -16.88 -18.40 -6.49
C GLU A 118 -15.45 -18.93 -6.72
N GLU A 119 -14.61 -18.18 -7.44
CA GLU A 119 -13.19 -18.51 -7.65
C GLU A 119 -12.42 -18.57 -6.31
N TYR A 120 -12.74 -17.69 -5.35
CA TYR A 120 -12.14 -17.79 -4.02
C TYR A 120 -12.59 -19.05 -3.27
N GLY A 121 -13.85 -19.44 -3.41
CA GLY A 121 -14.37 -20.69 -2.85
C GLY A 121 -13.65 -21.93 -3.37
N GLU A 122 -13.22 -21.93 -4.63
CA GLU A 122 -12.35 -22.99 -5.18
C GLU A 122 -11.01 -23.05 -4.44
N ILE A 123 -10.37 -21.89 -4.22
CA ILE A 123 -9.10 -21.80 -3.49
C ILE A 123 -9.26 -22.30 -2.05
N VAL A 124 -10.34 -21.92 -1.37
CA VAL A 124 -10.66 -22.37 -0.01
C VAL A 124 -10.78 -23.89 0.07
N LEU A 125 -11.47 -24.50 -0.90
CA LEU A 125 -11.63 -25.95 -0.98
C LEU A 125 -10.32 -26.66 -1.33
N ASP A 126 -9.59 -26.16 -2.31
CA ASP A 126 -8.33 -26.77 -2.78
C ASP A 126 -7.23 -26.77 -1.72
N ASN A 127 -7.28 -25.83 -0.77
CA ASN A 127 -6.30 -25.69 0.30
C ASN A 127 -6.84 -26.10 1.68
N ASP A 128 -8.05 -26.67 1.75
CA ASP A 128 -8.69 -27.11 3.00
C ASP A 128 -8.75 -26.03 4.10
N PHE A 129 -9.04 -24.78 3.72
CA PHE A 129 -9.05 -23.68 4.69
C PHE A 129 -10.24 -23.71 5.66
N LEU A 130 -11.28 -24.49 5.35
CA LEU A 130 -12.43 -24.70 6.24
C LEU A 130 -12.22 -25.96 7.07
N GLU A 131 -11.90 -25.78 8.36
CA GLU A 131 -11.79 -26.89 9.32
C GLU A 131 -13.08 -27.75 9.36
N GLU A 132 -14.26 -27.16 9.10
CA GLU A 132 -15.53 -27.89 9.08
C GLU A 132 -15.64 -28.95 7.97
N LEU A 133 -14.76 -28.89 6.96
CA LEU A 133 -14.73 -29.82 5.84
C LEU A 133 -13.68 -30.93 6.02
N GLU A 134 -12.90 -30.93 7.10
CA GLU A 134 -11.86 -31.95 7.36
C GLU A 134 -12.42 -33.39 7.39
N GLU A 135 -13.62 -33.57 7.91
CA GLU A 135 -14.28 -34.89 7.98
C GLU A 135 -15.00 -35.27 6.67
N ILE A 136 -15.09 -34.36 5.70
CA ILE A 136 -15.73 -34.60 4.41
C ILE A 136 -14.70 -35.17 3.43
N PRO A 137 -14.93 -36.34 2.82
CA PRO A 137 -14.05 -36.86 1.77
C PRO A 137 -13.93 -35.91 0.57
N TYR A 138 -12.71 -35.70 0.07
CA TYR A 138 -12.41 -34.84 -1.07
C TYR A 138 -13.26 -35.14 -2.31
N GLU A 139 -13.64 -36.39 -2.54
CA GLU A 139 -14.48 -36.77 -3.68
C GLU A 139 -15.89 -36.14 -3.63
N LEU A 140 -16.30 -35.61 -2.48
CA LEU A 140 -17.56 -34.89 -2.31
C LEU A 140 -17.41 -33.36 -2.44
N TYR A 141 -16.19 -32.82 -2.53
CA TYR A 141 -15.97 -31.37 -2.63
C TYR A 141 -16.56 -30.81 -3.92
N ASP A 142 -16.59 -31.61 -4.99
CA ASP A 142 -17.26 -31.26 -6.26
C ASP A 142 -18.77 -31.00 -6.13
N LEU A 143 -19.40 -31.49 -5.06
CA LEU A 143 -20.81 -31.26 -4.76
C LEU A 143 -21.04 -29.98 -3.94
N LEU A 144 -19.98 -29.36 -3.41
CA LEU A 144 -20.07 -28.15 -2.61
C LEU A 144 -20.25 -26.92 -3.51
N ASP A 145 -21.04 -25.99 -2.98
CA ASP A 145 -21.34 -24.71 -3.63
C ASP A 145 -20.18 -23.74 -3.34
N ARG A 146 -19.33 -23.55 -4.35
CA ARG A 146 -18.10 -22.71 -4.27
C ARG A 146 -18.42 -21.28 -3.87
N GLU A 147 -19.49 -20.69 -4.41
CA GLU A 147 -19.88 -19.32 -4.07
C GLU A 147 -20.25 -19.21 -2.58
N LYS A 148 -20.95 -20.20 -2.00
CA LYS A 148 -21.24 -20.21 -0.56
C LYS A 148 -20.00 -20.42 0.30
N VAL A 149 -19.11 -21.30 -0.12
CA VAL A 149 -17.84 -21.57 0.58
C VAL A 149 -16.98 -20.31 0.62
N GLY A 150 -16.78 -19.66 -0.53
CA GLY A 150 -16.03 -18.41 -0.63
C GLY A 150 -16.66 -17.28 0.18
N ALA A 151 -18.00 -17.15 0.15
CA ALA A 151 -18.71 -16.11 0.90
C ALA A 151 -18.54 -16.28 2.41
N LEU A 152 -18.61 -17.53 2.89
CA LEU A 152 -18.42 -17.86 4.31
C LEU A 152 -17.00 -17.48 4.77
N MET A 153 -15.97 -17.85 4.01
CA MET A 153 -14.59 -17.49 4.36
C MET A 153 -14.35 -15.99 4.27
N GLN A 154 -14.88 -15.34 3.25
CA GLN A 154 -14.78 -13.88 3.11
C GLN A 154 -15.35 -13.13 4.31
N GLU A 155 -16.51 -13.56 4.82
CA GLU A 155 -17.11 -12.96 6.02
C GLU A 155 -16.23 -13.14 7.28
N ARG A 156 -15.54 -14.28 7.40
CA ARG A 156 -14.68 -14.60 8.56
C ARG A 156 -13.39 -13.79 8.56
N GLU A 157 -12.76 -13.68 7.40
CA GLU A 157 -11.42 -13.10 7.25
C GLU A 157 -11.48 -11.58 7.05
N GLY A 158 -12.60 -11.05 6.57
CA GLY A 158 -12.73 -9.65 6.20
C GLY A 158 -11.95 -9.28 4.94
N GLY A 159 -11.74 -10.25 4.03
CA GLY A 159 -11.00 -10.01 2.79
C GLY A 159 -11.82 -9.29 1.72
N MET A 160 -11.12 -8.75 0.72
CA MET A 160 -11.70 -7.91 -0.33
C MET A 160 -11.07 -8.16 -1.69
N PHE A 161 -11.81 -7.86 -2.76
CA PHE A 161 -11.33 -8.02 -4.13
C PHE A 161 -10.68 -6.74 -4.65
N ILE A 162 -9.43 -6.83 -5.09
CA ILE A 162 -8.65 -5.75 -5.70
C ILE A 162 -7.97 -6.25 -6.96
N ASN A 163 -8.29 -5.62 -8.10
CA ASN A 163 -7.62 -5.86 -9.38
C ASN A 163 -7.52 -7.34 -9.83
N GLY A 164 -8.56 -8.14 -9.54
CA GLY A 164 -8.57 -9.56 -9.87
C GLY A 164 -7.79 -10.46 -8.89
N TYR A 165 -7.55 -9.95 -7.69
CA TYR A 165 -7.05 -10.69 -6.54
C TYR A 165 -8.02 -10.57 -5.37
N TYR A 166 -8.05 -11.58 -4.52
CA TYR A 166 -8.63 -11.52 -3.17
C TYR A 166 -7.52 -11.28 -2.15
N VAL A 167 -7.70 -10.29 -1.30
CA VAL A 167 -6.68 -9.79 -0.36
C VAL A 167 -7.25 -9.83 1.06
N ILE A 168 -6.47 -10.31 2.03
CA ILE A 168 -6.86 -10.39 3.45
C ILE A 168 -6.05 -9.38 4.28
N PRO A 169 -6.45 -8.09 4.34
CA PRO A 169 -5.68 -7.05 5.01
C PRO A 169 -5.64 -7.21 6.54
N SER A 170 -6.56 -7.99 7.13
CA SER A 170 -6.63 -8.26 8.57
C SER A 170 -5.47 -9.10 9.10
N GLU A 171 -4.74 -9.81 8.24
CA GLU A 171 -3.55 -10.60 8.57
C GLU A 171 -2.24 -9.82 8.41
N TYR A 172 -2.31 -8.52 8.10
CA TYR A 172 -1.14 -7.67 8.03
C TYR A 172 -0.42 -7.58 9.38
N ASP A 173 0.88 -7.84 9.40
CA ASP A 173 1.76 -7.63 10.55
C ASP A 173 2.54 -6.31 10.37
N PRO A 174 2.17 -5.21 11.08
CA PRO A 174 2.71 -3.90 10.79
C PRO A 174 4.21 -3.77 11.05
N VAL A 175 4.94 -3.28 10.05
CA VAL A 175 6.36 -2.92 10.19
C VAL A 175 6.51 -1.42 10.40
N LEU A 176 7.10 -1.03 11.54
CA LEU A 176 7.42 0.37 11.84
C LEU A 176 8.80 0.73 11.29
N ALA A 177 8.88 0.90 9.97
CA ALA A 177 10.11 1.24 9.26
C ALA A 177 10.50 2.73 9.38
N TYR A 178 9.51 3.61 9.47
CA TYR A 178 9.67 5.07 9.56
C TYR A 178 9.09 5.59 10.88
N ASP A 179 9.88 6.39 11.59
CA ASP A 179 9.54 6.96 12.90
C ASP A 179 8.97 8.39 12.84
N GLY A 180 8.89 8.98 11.64
CA GLY A 180 8.49 10.38 11.45
C GLY A 180 9.64 11.38 11.57
N ILE A 181 10.88 10.93 11.71
CA ILE A 181 12.07 11.76 11.87
C ILE A 181 13.09 11.47 10.76
N VAL A 182 13.48 10.20 10.59
CA VAL A 182 14.49 9.79 9.62
C VAL A 182 13.88 8.83 8.61
N LEU A 183 13.80 9.25 7.34
CA LEU A 183 13.28 8.39 6.28
C LEU A 183 14.09 7.09 6.22
N PRO A 184 13.44 5.93 6.00
CA PRO A 184 14.17 4.66 5.87
C PRO A 184 15.17 4.77 4.71
N ASP A 185 16.40 4.35 4.94
CA ASP A 185 17.42 4.34 3.89
C ASP A 185 16.92 3.47 2.73
N SER A 186 16.70 4.08 1.57
CA SER A 186 16.36 3.36 0.36
C SER A 186 17.64 2.77 -0.23
N GLU A 187 18.22 1.76 0.41
CA GLU A 187 19.51 1.13 0.02
C GLU A 187 20.49 2.14 -0.60
N GLU A 188 21.16 2.96 0.22
CA GLU A 188 22.51 3.34 -0.19
C GLU A 188 23.34 2.04 -0.15
N GLU A 189 23.92 1.68 -1.30
CA GLU A 189 24.76 0.50 -1.50
C GLU A 189 25.55 0.14 -0.24
N GLU A 190 25.20 -0.96 0.46
CA GLU A 190 26.12 -1.60 1.40
C GLU A 190 27.27 -2.22 0.60
N THR A 191 28.18 -1.38 0.11
CA THR A 191 29.53 -1.83 -0.19
C THR A 191 30.20 -2.05 1.15
N ILE A 192 30.05 -3.26 1.70
CA ILE A 192 30.91 -3.71 2.80
C ILE A 192 32.34 -3.72 2.24
N ALA A 193 33.09 -2.66 2.53
CA ALA A 193 34.52 -2.63 2.28
C ALA A 193 35.18 -3.64 3.23
N MET A 194 35.29 -4.89 2.78
CA MET A 194 36.09 -5.89 3.46
C MET A 194 37.57 -5.54 3.20
N GLU A 195 38.30 -5.15 4.25
CA GLU A 195 39.76 -5.13 4.19
C GLU A 195 40.27 -6.57 4.10
N VAL A 196 40.81 -6.94 2.95
CA VAL A 196 41.54 -8.20 2.77
C VAL A 196 43.01 -7.92 3.01
N GLU A 197 43.55 -8.35 4.16
CA GLU A 197 44.99 -8.43 4.36
C GLU A 197 45.58 -9.48 3.40
N MET A 198 46.48 -9.05 2.52
CA MET A 198 47.40 -9.97 1.86
C MET A 198 48.72 -9.99 2.65
N LEU A 199 49.09 -11.21 3.06
CA LEU A 199 50.27 -11.66 3.82
C LEU A 199 51.46 -10.68 3.92
#